data_AF-A0A2N2EZ83-F1
#
_entry.id   AF-A0A2N2EZ83-F1
#
_cell.length_a   1.000
_cell.length_b   1.000
_cell.length_c   1.000
_cell.angle_alpha   90.00
_cell.angle_beta   90.00
_cell.angle_gamma   90.00
#
_symmetry.space_group_name_H-M   'P 1'
#
loop_
_entity.id
_entity.type
_entity.pdbx_description
1 polymer ?
#
loop_
_entity_poly.entity_id
_entity_poly.type
_entity_poly.pdbx_seq_one_letter_code
_entity_poly.pdbx_strand_id
1 'polypeptide(L)'
;MTVIALHRILRDKLTDEGAEALVNLLDKVSSKSEDAMLEHAEERFERRLSDVKADIIKWMFIFIFGQFWAIVGVLFAFFRK
;
A
#
# COMPACT_ATOMS: atom_id res chain seq x y z
N MET A 1 -18.12 -16.18 8.05
CA MET A 1 -19.42 -16.37 8.72
C MET A 1 -19.72 -15.09 9.50
N THR A 2 -20.38 -14.13 8.87
CA THR A 2 -20.60 -12.80 9.44
C THR A 2 -22.02 -12.75 9.97
N VAL A 3 -22.13 -12.65 11.29
CA VAL A 3 -23.39 -12.60 12.04
C VAL A 3 -24.00 -11.21 11.85
N ILE A 4 -24.70 -10.98 10.75
CA ILE A 4 -25.58 -9.80 10.62
C ILE A 4 -27.01 -10.30 10.78
N ALA A 5 -27.39 -10.56 12.04
CA ALA A 5 -28.78 -10.85 12.37
C ALA A 5 -29.62 -9.59 12.06
N LEU A 6 -30.28 -9.59 10.89
CA LEU A 6 -31.13 -8.48 10.48
C LEU A 6 -32.19 -8.22 11.56
N HIS A 7 -32.25 -6.98 12.05
CA HIS A 7 -33.12 -6.60 13.16
C HIS A 7 -34.58 -6.92 12.81
N ARG A 8 -35.34 -7.56 13.71
CA ARG A 8 -36.70 -8.07 13.42
C ARG A 8 -37.63 -7.01 12.81
N ILE A 9 -37.46 -5.76 13.20
CA ILE A 9 -38.23 -4.60 12.72
C ILE A 9 -38.02 -4.36 11.21
N LEU A 10 -36.79 -4.55 10.71
CA LEU A 10 -36.45 -4.41 9.30
C LEU A 10 -37.02 -5.57 8.48
N ARG A 11 -36.96 -6.79 9.02
CA ARG A 11 -37.49 -8.00 8.36
C ARG A 11 -39.01 -7.98 8.22
N ASP A 12 -39.70 -7.43 9.21
CA ASP A 12 -41.16 -7.28 9.22
C ASP A 12 -41.64 -6.18 8.25
N LYS A 13 -40.85 -5.11 8.06
CA LYS A 13 -41.15 -4.02 7.13
C LYS A 13 -40.75 -4.30 5.68
N LEU A 14 -39.67 -5.03 5.46
CA LEU A 14 -39.13 -5.34 4.13
C LEU A 14 -39.69 -6.64 3.54
N THR A 15 -40.52 -7.37 4.30
CA THR A 15 -40.89 -8.76 4.01
C THR A 15 -39.67 -9.69 4.06
N ASP A 16 -39.89 -10.99 4.23
CA ASP A 16 -38.82 -11.99 4.40
C ASP A 16 -37.87 -12.02 3.19
N GLU A 17 -38.43 -11.85 1.99
CA GLU A 17 -37.72 -11.84 0.71
C GLU A 17 -36.84 -10.57 0.53
N GLY A 18 -37.35 -9.40 0.94
CA GLY A 18 -36.61 -8.14 0.87
C GLY A 18 -35.48 -8.05 1.89
N ALA A 19 -35.68 -8.69 3.05
CA ALA A 19 -34.65 -8.88 4.06
C ALA A 19 -33.48 -9.74 3.57
N GLU A 20 -33.77 -10.87 2.94
CA GLU A 20 -32.74 -11.73 2.33
C GLU A 20 -31.98 -11.03 1.20
N ALA A 21 -32.69 -10.29 0.34
CA ALA A 21 -32.07 -9.54 -0.75
C ALA A 21 -31.08 -8.48 -0.24
N LEU A 22 -31.44 -7.76 0.84
CA LEU A 22 -30.57 -6.77 1.48
C LEU A 22 -29.35 -7.40 2.14
N VAL A 23 -29.52 -8.53 2.83
CA VAL A 23 -28.40 -9.27 3.42
C VAL A 23 -27.45 -9.76 2.33
N ASN A 24 -27.97 -10.32 1.24
CA ASN A 24 -27.16 -10.76 0.10
C ASN A 24 -26.39 -9.61 -0.57
N LEU A 25 -27.03 -8.45 -0.75
CA LEU A 25 -26.35 -7.27 -1.29
C LEU A 25 -25.28 -6.75 -0.32
N LEU A 26 -25.57 -6.72 0.98
CA LEU A 26 -24.63 -6.24 1.99
C LEU A 26 -23.42 -7.18 2.13
N ASP A 27 -23.63 -8.50 2.11
CA ASP A 27 -22.55 -9.49 2.11
C ASP A 27 -21.69 -9.34 0.85
N LYS A 28 -22.31 -9.14 -0.32
CA LYS A 28 -21.61 -8.96 -1.60
C LYS A 28 -20.87 -7.63 -1.69
N VAL A 29 -21.35 -6.57 -1.03
CA VAL A 29 -20.67 -5.28 -0.92
C VAL A 29 -19.55 -5.36 0.12
N SER A 30 -19.78 -6.02 1.26
CA SER A 30 -18.76 -6.22 2.30
C SER A 30 -17.58 -7.01 1.76
N SER A 31 -17.83 -8.12 1.08
CA SER A 31 -16.76 -8.95 0.50
C SER A 31 -16.00 -8.20 -0.60
N LYS A 32 -16.73 -7.53 -1.50
CA LYS A 32 -16.11 -6.77 -2.60
C LYS A 32 -15.35 -5.53 -2.10
N SER A 33 -15.78 -4.93 -0.99
CA SER A 33 -15.11 -3.78 -0.37
C SER A 33 -13.82 -4.20 0.32
N GLU A 34 -13.79 -5.39 0.94
CA GLU A 34 -12.60 -5.93 1.58
C GLU A 34 -11.52 -6.26 0.53
N ASP A 35 -11.91 -6.95 -0.55
CA ASP A 35 -11.01 -7.26 -1.67
C ASP A 35 -10.46 -6.00 -2.36
N ALA A 36 -11.33 -5.01 -2.63
CA ALA A 36 -10.91 -3.77 -3.29
C ALA A 36 -10.01 -2.89 -2.42
N MET A 37 -10.22 -2.87 -1.08
CA MET A 37 -9.32 -2.16 -0.16
C MET A 37 -7.95 -2.81 -0.08
N LEU A 38 -7.88 -4.14 -0.09
CA LEU A 38 -6.62 -4.89 -0.06
C LEU A 38 -5.83 -4.68 -1.35
N GLU A 39 -6.47 -4.78 -2.51
CA GLU A 39 -5.84 -4.57 -3.82
C GLU A 39 -5.32 -3.13 -3.99
N HIS A 40 -6.11 -2.13 -3.58
CA HIS A 40 -5.64 -0.74 -3.62
C HIS A 40 -4.55 -0.43 -2.60
N ALA A 41 -4.53 -1.09 -1.43
CA ALA A 41 -3.45 -0.93 -0.48
C ALA A 41 -2.14 -1.51 -1.03
N GLU A 42 -2.19 -2.69 -1.64
CA GLU A 42 -1.04 -3.38 -2.22
C GLU A 42 -0.40 -2.56 -3.34
N GLU A 43 -1.19 -2.10 -4.33
CA GLU A 43 -0.67 -1.24 -5.41
C GLU A 43 -0.02 0.05 -4.90
N ARG A 44 -0.59 0.67 -3.86
CA ARG A 44 -0.07 1.91 -3.30
C ARG A 44 1.21 1.68 -2.52
N PHE A 45 1.36 0.53 -1.88
CA PHE A 45 2.58 0.12 -1.18
C PHE A 45 3.70 -0.23 -2.16
N GLU A 46 3.41 -0.99 -3.22
CA GLU A 46 4.41 -1.34 -4.23
C GLU A 46 5.00 -0.12 -4.93
N ARG A 47 4.14 0.82 -5.37
CA ARG A 47 4.59 2.06 -6.03
C ARG A 47 5.49 2.89 -5.10
N ARG A 48 5.08 3.08 -3.83
CA ARG A 48 5.88 3.83 -2.85
C ARG A 48 7.21 3.15 -2.53
N LEU A 49 7.24 1.82 -2.45
CA LEU A 49 8.48 1.08 -2.22
C LEU A 49 9.44 1.17 -3.40
N SER A 50 8.92 1.11 -4.63
CA SER A 50 9.73 1.26 -5.84
C SER A 50 10.40 2.64 -5.92
N ASP A 51 9.63 3.71 -5.68
CA ASP A 51 10.14 5.08 -5.73
C ASP A 51 11.22 5.33 -4.66
N VAL A 52 10.98 4.90 -3.41
CA VAL A 52 11.95 5.06 -2.32
C VAL A 52 13.23 4.27 -2.58
N LYS A 53 13.13 3.05 -3.11
CA LYS A 53 14.32 2.25 -3.48
C LYS A 53 15.13 2.94 -4.58
N ALA A 54 14.47 3.48 -5.60
CA ALA A 54 15.13 4.18 -6.69
C ALA A 54 15.88 5.43 -6.22
N ASP A 55 15.25 6.23 -5.35
CA ASP A 55 15.88 7.43 -4.79
C ASP A 55 17.08 7.10 -3.90
N ILE A 56 16.98 6.09 -3.03
CA ILE A 56 18.11 5.66 -2.18
C ILE A 56 19.30 5.22 -3.04
N ILE A 57 19.06 4.42 -4.08
CA ILE A 57 20.11 3.96 -4.99
C ILE A 57 20.75 5.16 -5.71
N LYS A 58 19.93 6.10 -6.21
CA LYS A 58 20.41 7.31 -6.88
C LYS A 58 21.31 8.16 -5.97
N TRP A 59 20.91 8.37 -4.72
CA TRP A 59 21.70 9.12 -3.75
C TRP A 59 22.99 8.40 -3.35
N MET A 60 22.97 7.07 -3.25
CA MET A 60 24.18 6.25 -3.05
C MET A 60 25.22 6.49 -4.15
N PHE A 61 24.82 6.54 -5.42
CA PHE A 61 25.76 6.81 -6.52
C PHE A 61 26.39 8.20 -6.42
N ILE A 62 25.59 9.25 -6.18
CA ILE A 62 26.08 10.63 -6.03
C ILE A 62 27.10 10.71 -4.89
N PHE A 63 26.79 10.07 -3.77
CA PHE A 63 27.66 10.05 -2.61
C PHE A 63 28.96 9.31 -2.85
N ILE A 64 28.92 8.14 -3.50
CA ILE A 64 30.11 7.33 -3.80
C ILE A 64 31.06 8.10 -4.73
N PHE A 65 30.55 8.83 -5.73
CA PHE A 65 31.40 9.69 -6.55
C PHE A 65 32.04 10.81 -5.74
N GLY A 66 31.29 11.45 -4.83
CA GLY A 66 31.83 12.45 -3.92
C GLY A 66 32.98 11.92 -3.06
N GLN A 67 32.78 10.77 -2.41
CA GLN A 67 33.82 10.10 -1.62
C GLN A 67 35.01 9.68 -2.47
N PHE A 68 34.79 9.17 -3.68
CA PHE A 68 35.86 8.79 -4.61
C PHE A 68 36.76 9.99 -4.96
N TRP A 69 36.16 11.12 -5.34
CA TRP A 69 36.89 12.35 -5.63
C TRP A 69 37.60 12.92 -4.40
N ALA A 70 37.00 12.80 -3.21
CA ALA A 70 37.62 13.22 -1.97
C ALA A 70 38.88 12.37 -1.66
N ILE A 71 38.79 11.04 -1.79
CA ILE A 71 39.93 10.14 -1.58
C ILE A 71 41.03 10.42 -2.62
N VAL A 72 40.67 10.55 -3.90
CA VAL A 72 41.62 10.89 -4.97
C VAL A 72 42.32 12.23 -4.69
N GLY A 73 41.56 13.24 -4.28
CA GLY A 73 42.11 14.56 -3.94
C GLY A 73 43.08 14.52 -2.76
N VAL A 74 42.74 13.77 -1.70
CA VAL A 74 43.64 13.56 -0.55
C VAL A 74 44.89 12.81 -0.98
N LEU A 75 44.75 11.72 -1.74
CA LEU A 75 45.90 10.94 -2.22
C LEU A 75 46.84 11.81 -3.06
N PHE A 76 46.29 12.62 -3.99
CA PHE A 76 47.06 13.49 -4.86
C PHE A 76 47.78 14.61 -4.07
N ALA A 77 47.14 15.17 -3.04
CA ALA A 77 47.77 16.15 -2.16
C ALA A 77 48.96 15.57 -1.39
N PHE A 78 48.87 14.31 -0.96
CA PHE A 78 49.97 13.61 -0.28
C PHE A 78 51.08 13.13 -1.23
N PHE A 79 50.75 12.72 -2.46
CA PHE A 79 51.74 12.32 -3.47
C PHE A 79 52.51 13.49 -4.11
N ARG A 80 51.97 14.72 -4.01
CA ARG A 80 52.59 15.93 -4.55
C ARG A 80 53.46 16.67 -3.52
N LYS A 81 53.79 16.02 -2.40
CA LYS A 81 54.72 16.47 -1.37
C LYS A 81 55.91 15.52 -1.34
#